data_AF-A0A7V0WWM1-F1
#
_entry.id   AF-A0A7V0WWM1-F1
#
_cell.length_a   1.000
_cell.length_b   1.000
_cell.length_c   1.000
_cell.angle_alpha   90.00
_cell.angle_beta   90.00
_cell.angle_gamma   90.00
#
_symmetry.space_group_name_H-M   'P 1'
#
loop_
_entity.id
_entity.type
_entity.pdbx_description
1 polymer ?
#
loop_
_entity_poly.entity_id
_entity_poly.type
_entity_poly.pdbx_seq_one_letter_code
_entity_poly.pdbx_strand_id
1 'polypeptide(L)'
;MKIRKIISGLKYFDLATIILWISGIDSVKKYLGACRLEYYNQRKIGLPVRKFWDVFPDCRQHPTSVKVLTEEITGGLSTRELVFLSSIVKCYPIKSIFEIGTFDGCAAAHMMFNSQLPDQCHIYTLDLPPEKVQDYSHDPDNKEFLALRRPGYYISRYTTSGITQLFGDSLKFDFSPYFNAVDLVFVDGNHNAPYIQSDTANALKMLKAGGFLIWHDYFGIPGEPVTDYLNHLSGSFPIQRIKNTCLAVYHKNEQ
;
A
#
# COMPACT_ATOMS: atom_id res chain seq x y z
N MET A 1 9.27 35.80 19.91
CA MET A 1 9.61 35.17 18.60
C MET A 1 8.51 34.26 18.03
N LYS A 2 7.70 33.55 18.84
CA LYS A 2 6.61 32.67 18.36
C LYS A 2 5.41 33.40 17.75
N ILE A 3 4.98 34.53 18.34
CA ILE A 3 3.81 35.30 17.88
C ILE A 3 4.03 35.93 16.50
N ARG A 4 5.22 36.47 16.21
CA ARG A 4 5.54 37.02 14.88
C ARG A 4 5.52 35.96 13.75
N LYS A 5 5.86 34.70 14.05
CA LYS A 5 5.77 33.58 13.07
C LYS A 5 4.33 33.10 12.85
N ILE A 6 3.49 33.13 13.89
CA ILE A 6 2.05 32.83 13.78
C ILE A 6 1.36 33.94 12.95
N ILE A 7 1.68 35.21 13.23
CA ILE A 7 1.16 36.36 12.48
C ILE A 7 1.69 36.39 11.03
N SER A 8 2.92 35.94 10.77
CA SER A 8 3.41 35.81 9.38
C SER A 8 2.71 34.69 8.62
N GLY A 9 2.29 33.62 9.30
CA GLY A 9 1.45 32.57 8.69
C GLY A 9 0.06 33.08 8.29
N LEU A 10 -0.53 33.96 9.11
CA LEU A 10 -1.79 34.65 8.81
C LEU A 10 -1.69 35.65 7.65
N LYS A 11 -0.50 36.15 7.29
CA LYS A 11 -0.32 36.99 6.10
C LYS A 11 -0.49 36.22 4.77
N TYR A 12 -0.48 34.89 4.81
CA TYR A 12 -0.76 34.04 3.65
C TYR A 12 -2.21 33.55 3.59
N PHE A 13 -3.06 33.98 4.54
CA PHE A 13 -4.52 33.95 4.38
C PHE A 13 -4.94 35.13 3.48
N ASP A 14 -4.55 35.05 2.23
CA ASP A 14 -5.06 35.92 1.17
C ASP A 14 -6.54 35.59 0.93
N LEU A 15 -7.36 36.58 0.57
CA LEU A 15 -8.72 36.37 0.07
C LEU A 15 -8.77 35.25 -0.99
N ALA A 16 -7.72 35.09 -1.80
CA ALA A 16 -7.57 33.99 -2.75
C ALA A 16 -7.65 32.60 -2.09
N THR A 17 -7.07 32.42 -0.90
CA THR A 17 -7.16 31.15 -0.13
C THR A 17 -8.58 30.90 0.36
N ILE A 18 -9.30 31.95 0.78
CA ILE A 18 -10.70 31.88 1.21
C ILE A 18 -11.63 31.63 0.01
N ILE A 19 -11.34 32.24 -1.14
CA ILE A 19 -12.09 32.04 -2.39
C ILE A 19 -11.88 30.62 -2.93
N LEU A 20 -10.65 30.08 -2.88
CA LEU A 20 -10.36 28.67 -3.16
C LEU A 20 -11.05 27.71 -2.19
N TRP A 21 -11.22 28.14 -0.92
CA TRP A 21 -12.00 27.41 0.07
C TRP A 21 -13.48 27.30 -0.28
N ILE A 22 -14.05 28.36 -0.84
CA ILE A 22 -15.45 28.43 -1.26
C ILE A 22 -15.67 27.70 -2.60
N SER A 23 -14.67 27.65 -3.49
CA SER A 23 -14.80 27.09 -4.85
C SER A 23 -14.41 25.61 -4.99
N GLY A 24 -13.85 24.96 -3.95
CA GLY A 24 -13.45 23.55 -4.04
C GLY A 24 -13.08 22.90 -2.70
N ILE A 25 -14.09 22.49 -1.92
CA ILE A 25 -13.94 21.87 -0.59
C ILE A 25 -12.98 20.67 -0.58
N ASP A 26 -12.98 19.86 -1.63
CA ASP A 26 -12.10 18.68 -1.72
C ASP A 26 -10.63 19.06 -1.98
N SER A 27 -10.40 20.11 -2.77
CA SER A 27 -9.06 20.66 -3.01
C SER A 27 -8.45 21.20 -1.72
N VAL A 28 -9.27 21.82 -0.86
CA VAL A 28 -8.85 22.28 0.48
C VAL A 28 -8.48 21.10 1.38
N LYS A 29 -9.34 20.07 1.45
CA LYS A 29 -9.06 18.87 2.26
C LYS A 29 -7.73 18.24 1.87
N LYS A 30 -7.48 18.07 0.56
CA LYS A 30 -6.20 17.58 0.02
C LYS A 30 -5.02 18.47 0.42
N TYR A 31 -5.17 19.79 0.29
CA TYR A 31 -4.12 20.75 0.68
C TYR A 31 -3.79 20.69 2.17
N LEU A 32 -4.80 20.68 3.04
CA LEU A 32 -4.63 20.57 4.49
C LEU A 32 -4.00 19.23 4.88
N GLY A 33 -4.41 18.14 4.23
CA GLY A 33 -3.79 16.82 4.40
C GLY A 33 -2.31 16.82 4.04
N ALA A 34 -1.94 17.42 2.90
CA ALA A 34 -0.55 17.57 2.49
C ALA A 34 0.27 18.43 3.48
N CYS A 35 -0.28 19.55 3.96
CA CYS A 35 0.37 20.39 4.97
C CYS A 35 0.58 19.63 6.29
N ARG A 36 -0.41 18.85 6.71
CA ARG A 36 -0.36 18.04 7.94
C ARG A 36 0.71 16.96 7.83
N LEU A 37 0.75 16.25 6.71
CA LEU A 37 1.78 15.24 6.43
C LEU A 37 3.19 15.86 6.45
N GLU A 38 3.39 16.98 5.76
CA GLU A 38 4.69 17.65 5.74
C GLU A 38 5.11 18.11 7.14
N TYR A 39 4.18 18.63 7.94
CA TYR A 39 4.42 18.96 9.35
C TYR A 39 4.88 17.74 10.16
N TYR A 40 4.21 16.60 10.04
CA TYR A 40 4.58 15.40 10.78
C TYR A 40 5.93 14.84 10.35
N ASN A 41 6.23 14.85 9.04
CA ASN A 41 7.54 14.46 8.52
C ASN A 41 8.66 15.33 9.11
N GLN A 42 8.49 16.66 9.14
CA GLN A 42 9.48 17.58 9.73
C GLN A 42 9.66 17.37 11.23
N ARG A 43 8.59 17.01 11.93
CA ARG A 43 8.61 16.68 13.36
C ARG A 43 9.09 15.26 13.66
N LYS A 44 9.32 14.44 12.63
CA LYS A 44 9.66 13.01 12.75
C LYS A 44 8.61 12.24 13.58
N ILE A 45 7.34 12.55 13.34
CA ILE A 45 6.21 11.83 13.94
C ILE A 45 5.82 10.69 13.00
N GLY A 46 5.63 9.49 13.55
CA GLY A 46 5.34 8.27 12.80
C GLY A 46 6.59 7.49 12.38
N LEU A 47 6.46 6.65 11.36
CA LEU A 47 7.52 5.81 10.84
C LEU A 47 8.64 6.64 10.21
N PRO A 48 9.90 6.17 10.29
CA PRO A 48 11.00 6.81 9.58
C PRO A 48 10.75 6.79 8.07
N VAL A 49 10.82 7.96 7.44
CA VAL A 49 10.65 8.13 5.99
C VAL A 49 12.00 7.96 5.29
N ARG A 50 12.05 7.11 4.26
CA ARG A 50 13.25 6.80 3.47
C ARG A 50 12.99 6.89 1.98
N LYS A 51 14.00 7.22 1.18
CA LYS A 51 13.85 7.19 -0.28
C LYS A 51 13.74 5.73 -0.72
N PHE A 52 13.06 5.48 -1.83
CA PHE A 52 12.85 4.14 -2.37
C PHE A 52 14.16 3.32 -2.46
N TRP A 53 15.21 3.89 -3.04
CA TRP A 53 16.52 3.24 -3.17
C TRP A 53 17.33 3.14 -1.88
N ASP A 54 16.93 3.81 -0.80
CA ASP A 54 17.55 3.60 0.52
C ASP A 54 16.94 2.35 1.19
N VAL A 55 15.68 2.04 0.87
CA VAL A 55 14.98 0.82 1.32
C VAL A 55 15.34 -0.37 0.43
N PHE A 56 15.40 -0.15 -0.88
CA PHE A 56 15.69 -1.16 -1.90
C PHE A 56 16.95 -0.78 -2.70
N PRO A 57 18.17 -0.98 -2.16
CA PRO A 57 19.41 -0.55 -2.79
C PRO A 57 19.70 -1.21 -4.14
N ASP A 58 19.26 -2.46 -4.35
CA ASP A 58 19.51 -3.18 -5.61
C ASP A 58 18.79 -2.54 -6.80
N CYS A 59 17.63 -1.92 -6.55
CA CYS A 59 16.91 -1.13 -7.56
C CYS A 59 17.67 0.13 -8.01
N ARG A 60 18.67 0.58 -7.25
CA ARG A 60 19.55 1.69 -7.64
C ARG A 60 20.76 1.21 -8.44
N GLN A 61 21.30 0.06 -8.08
CA GLN A 61 22.50 -0.50 -8.72
C GLN A 61 22.18 -1.03 -10.12
N HIS A 62 20.95 -1.51 -10.32
CA HIS A 62 20.46 -2.01 -11.60
C HIS A 62 19.26 -1.16 -12.04
N PRO A 63 19.48 -0.02 -12.74
CA PRO A 63 18.35 0.76 -13.26
C PRO A 63 17.55 -0.08 -14.25
N THR A 64 16.33 -0.44 -13.87
CA THR A 64 15.43 -1.25 -14.70
C THR A 64 14.35 -0.40 -15.32
N SER A 65 14.03 -0.65 -16.59
CA SER A 65 12.74 -0.23 -17.12
C SER A 65 11.65 -1.15 -16.56
N VAL A 66 10.55 -0.53 -16.12
CA VAL A 66 9.33 -1.24 -15.73
C VAL A 66 8.24 -0.94 -16.75
N LYS A 67 7.39 -1.93 -17.00
CA LYS A 67 6.20 -1.80 -17.81
C LYS A 67 5.04 -1.38 -16.91
N VAL A 68 4.36 -0.30 -17.31
CA VAL A 68 3.18 0.22 -16.61
C VAL A 68 2.03 0.22 -17.60
N LEU A 69 0.85 -0.17 -17.14
CA LEU A 69 -0.36 -0.19 -17.96
C LEU A 69 -0.79 1.25 -18.28
N THR A 70 -1.26 1.46 -19.51
CA THR A 70 -1.67 2.78 -20.02
C THR A 70 -3.17 3.05 -19.92
N GLU A 71 -3.96 2.04 -19.55
CA GLU A 71 -5.38 2.22 -19.29
C GLU A 71 -5.61 2.90 -17.94
N GLU A 72 -6.80 3.49 -17.77
CA GLU A 72 -7.18 4.08 -16.49
C GLU A 72 -7.16 3.01 -15.41
N ILE A 73 -6.38 3.25 -14.36
CA ILE A 73 -6.19 2.32 -13.25
C ILE A 73 -7.22 2.64 -12.17
N THR A 74 -7.95 1.62 -11.74
CA THR A 74 -8.82 1.67 -10.56
C THR A 74 -8.11 1.05 -9.35
N GLY A 75 -8.61 1.25 -8.13
CA GLY A 75 -8.10 0.50 -6.96
C GLY A 75 -7.02 1.18 -6.11
N GLY A 76 -6.94 2.51 -6.07
CA GLY A 76 -6.27 3.23 -4.99
C GLY A 76 -4.75 3.43 -5.10
N LEU A 77 -4.01 2.58 -5.82
CA LEU A 77 -2.56 2.79 -6.02
C LEU A 77 -2.26 3.91 -7.02
N SER A 78 -1.29 4.76 -6.68
CA SER A 78 -0.72 5.73 -7.61
C SER A 78 0.23 5.07 -8.61
N THR A 79 0.42 5.69 -9.77
CA THR A 79 1.42 5.26 -10.77
C THR A 79 2.82 5.11 -10.17
N ARG A 80 3.18 5.97 -9.21
CA ARG A 80 4.47 5.90 -8.52
C ARG A 80 4.60 4.62 -7.70
N GLU A 81 3.55 4.22 -7.00
CA GLU A 81 3.53 3.01 -6.17
C GLU A 81 3.60 1.76 -7.04
N LEU A 82 2.87 1.75 -8.16
CA LEU A 82 2.98 0.67 -9.15
C LEU A 82 4.39 0.56 -9.72
N VAL A 83 5.03 1.67 -10.07
CA VAL A 83 6.43 1.69 -10.52
C VAL A 83 7.35 1.09 -9.45
N PHE A 84 7.17 1.45 -8.18
CA PHE A 84 8.00 0.91 -7.09
C PHE A 84 7.76 -0.57 -6.86
N LEU A 85 6.51 -1.05 -6.80
CA LEU A 85 6.19 -2.48 -6.71
C LEU A 85 6.80 -3.26 -7.88
N SER A 86 6.62 -2.77 -9.11
CA SER A 86 7.23 -3.34 -10.31
C SER A 86 8.76 -3.35 -10.25
N SER A 87 9.39 -2.30 -9.74
CA SER A 87 10.86 -2.25 -9.60
C SER A 87 11.37 -3.26 -8.59
N ILE A 88 10.66 -3.49 -7.48
CA ILE A 88 11.07 -4.46 -6.46
C ILE A 88 11.12 -5.87 -7.07
N VAL A 89 10.02 -6.33 -7.66
CA VAL A 89 9.97 -7.69 -8.25
C VAL A 89 10.86 -7.85 -9.49
N LYS A 90 11.30 -6.75 -10.10
CA LYS A 90 12.26 -6.75 -11.21
C LYS A 90 13.72 -6.87 -10.76
N CYS A 91 14.04 -6.31 -9.59
CA CYS A 91 15.42 -6.21 -9.08
C CYS A 91 15.77 -7.32 -8.10
N TYR A 92 14.78 -7.88 -7.40
CA TYR A 92 14.98 -8.97 -6.45
C TYR A 92 14.45 -10.30 -7.02
N PRO A 93 15.10 -11.44 -6.69
CA PRO A 93 14.71 -12.77 -7.16
C PRO A 93 13.49 -13.30 -6.40
N ILE A 94 12.35 -12.60 -6.52
CA ILE A 94 11.07 -12.92 -5.90
C ILE A 94 10.40 -14.07 -6.66
N LYS A 95 10.12 -15.16 -5.97
CA LYS A 95 9.47 -16.38 -6.48
C LYS A 95 8.07 -16.58 -5.93
N SER A 96 7.76 -16.05 -4.75
CA SER A 96 6.46 -16.22 -4.09
C SER A 96 5.95 -14.89 -3.55
N ILE A 97 4.77 -14.48 -4.00
CA ILE A 97 4.10 -13.25 -3.56
C ILE A 97 2.72 -13.60 -3.00
N PHE A 98 2.33 -12.95 -1.90
CA PHE A 98 0.97 -13.01 -1.39
C PHE A 98 0.40 -11.60 -1.24
N GLU A 99 -0.68 -11.29 -1.94
CA GLU A 99 -1.42 -10.03 -1.84
C GLU A 99 -2.72 -10.25 -1.05
N ILE A 100 -2.95 -9.46 0.00
CA ILE A 100 -4.22 -9.39 0.72
C ILE A 100 -4.94 -8.12 0.28
N GLY A 101 -6.11 -8.26 -0.36
CA GLY A 101 -6.85 -7.18 -1.01
C GLY A 101 -6.54 -7.08 -2.49
N THR A 102 -7.16 -7.94 -3.32
CA THR A 102 -6.91 -7.96 -4.78
C THR A 102 -7.57 -6.79 -5.53
N PHE A 103 -8.76 -6.37 -5.10
CA PHE A 103 -9.63 -5.41 -5.79
C PHE A 103 -9.89 -5.81 -7.26
N ASP A 104 -9.20 -5.21 -8.22
CA ASP A 104 -9.28 -5.49 -9.65
C ASP A 104 -8.07 -6.28 -10.20
N GLY A 105 -7.09 -6.53 -9.34
CA GLY A 105 -5.84 -7.22 -9.64
C GLY A 105 -4.77 -6.38 -10.31
N CYS A 106 -4.88 -5.03 -10.30
CA CYS A 106 -3.92 -4.16 -10.96
C CYS A 106 -2.50 -4.30 -10.40
N ALA A 107 -2.34 -4.32 -9.08
CA ALA A 107 -1.04 -4.46 -8.43
C ALA A 107 -0.41 -5.84 -8.72
N ALA A 108 -1.15 -6.93 -8.50
CA ALA A 108 -0.72 -8.28 -8.88
C ALA A 108 -0.31 -8.41 -10.36
N ALA A 109 -1.09 -7.85 -11.28
CA ALA A 109 -0.77 -7.86 -12.70
C ALA A 109 0.54 -7.09 -13.00
N HIS A 110 0.73 -5.91 -12.41
CA HIS A 110 1.97 -5.15 -12.55
C HIS A 110 3.19 -5.90 -12.00
N MET A 111 3.05 -6.53 -10.83
CA MET A 111 4.12 -7.32 -10.24
C MET A 111 4.50 -8.51 -11.13
N MET A 112 3.52 -9.31 -11.59
CA MET A 112 3.80 -10.44 -12.48
C MET A 112 4.43 -9.98 -13.80
N PHE A 113 3.86 -8.93 -14.42
CA PHE A 113 4.33 -8.40 -15.70
C PHE A 113 5.78 -7.89 -15.67
N ASN A 114 6.27 -7.54 -14.48
CA ASN A 114 7.62 -7.03 -14.25
C ASN A 114 8.53 -7.99 -13.50
N SER A 115 8.07 -9.20 -13.17
CA SER A 115 8.89 -10.16 -12.42
C SER A 115 10.24 -10.42 -13.11
N GLN A 116 11.31 -10.49 -12.31
CA GLN A 116 12.63 -10.90 -12.78
C GLN A 116 12.63 -12.38 -13.22
N LEU A 117 11.78 -13.19 -12.60
CA LEU A 117 11.72 -14.64 -12.76
C LEU A 117 10.28 -15.08 -13.15
N PRO A 118 9.74 -14.63 -14.30
CA PRO A 118 8.33 -14.83 -14.63
C PRO A 118 7.90 -16.31 -14.66
N ASP A 119 8.80 -17.23 -15.04
CA ASP A 119 8.50 -18.67 -15.10
C ASP A 119 8.64 -19.39 -13.74
N GLN A 120 9.18 -18.71 -12.72
CA GLN A 120 9.37 -19.26 -11.36
C GLN A 120 8.60 -18.48 -10.30
N CYS A 121 8.05 -17.32 -10.66
CA CYS A 121 7.31 -16.46 -9.77
C CYS A 121 5.84 -16.86 -9.76
N HIS A 122 5.28 -17.01 -8.56
CA HIS A 122 3.86 -17.23 -8.37
C HIS A 122 3.30 -16.19 -7.41
N ILE A 123 2.15 -15.61 -7.78
CA ILE A 123 1.43 -14.62 -6.98
C ILE A 123 0.10 -15.23 -6.55
N TYR A 124 -0.11 -15.29 -5.25
CA TYR A 124 -1.42 -15.55 -4.67
C TYR A 124 -2.04 -14.21 -4.31
N THR A 125 -3.31 -14.03 -4.62
CA THR A 125 -4.05 -12.84 -4.21
C THR A 125 -5.29 -13.29 -3.45
N LEU A 126 -5.67 -12.60 -2.38
CA LEU A 126 -6.86 -12.90 -1.59
C LEU A 126 -7.80 -11.71 -1.62
N ASP A 127 -9.08 -11.97 -1.93
CA ASP A 127 -10.12 -10.96 -1.84
C ASP A 127 -11.47 -11.59 -1.47
N LEU A 128 -12.45 -10.78 -1.11
CA LEU A 128 -13.81 -11.24 -0.85
C LEU A 128 -14.40 -11.85 -2.14
N PRO A 129 -15.15 -12.98 -2.02
CA PRO A 129 -15.86 -13.55 -3.15
C PRO A 129 -16.77 -12.52 -3.84
N PRO A 130 -16.82 -12.46 -5.18
CA PRO A 130 -17.61 -11.48 -5.92
C PRO A 130 -19.09 -11.44 -5.49
N GLU A 131 -19.65 -12.58 -5.13
CA GLU A 131 -21.04 -12.75 -4.72
C GLU A 131 -21.34 -12.36 -3.26
N LYS A 132 -20.33 -12.28 -2.38
CA LYS A 132 -20.52 -12.01 -0.94
C LYS A 132 -20.27 -10.55 -0.54
N VAL A 133 -20.02 -9.68 -1.50
CA VAL A 133 -19.66 -8.27 -1.26
C VAL A 133 -20.74 -7.51 -0.48
N GLN A 134 -22.01 -7.86 -0.68
CA GLN A 134 -23.13 -7.22 0.01
C GLN A 134 -23.14 -7.51 1.52
N ASP A 135 -22.63 -8.67 1.96
CA ASP A 135 -22.59 -9.06 3.37
C ASP A 135 -21.57 -8.23 4.19
N TYR A 136 -20.64 -7.55 3.52
CA TYR A 136 -19.61 -6.70 4.14
C TYR A 136 -19.88 -5.20 3.94
N SER A 137 -21.04 -4.84 3.37
CA SER A 137 -21.41 -3.47 2.97
C SER A 137 -22.00 -2.60 4.08
N HIS A 138 -21.87 -3.01 5.35
CA HIS A 138 -22.42 -2.28 6.50
C HIS A 138 -21.68 -0.98 6.83
N ASP A 139 -20.53 -0.75 6.19
CA ASP A 139 -19.80 0.51 6.21
C ASP A 139 -20.11 1.31 4.92
N PRO A 140 -20.77 2.48 5.02
CA PRO A 140 -21.13 3.31 3.87
C PRO A 140 -19.94 3.68 2.98
N ASP A 141 -18.76 3.93 3.58
CA ASP A 141 -17.56 4.34 2.85
C ASP A 141 -16.99 3.18 2.02
N ASN A 142 -17.18 1.94 2.49
CA ASN A 142 -16.82 0.73 1.75
C ASN A 142 -17.81 0.41 0.63
N LYS A 143 -19.09 0.79 0.75
CA LYS A 143 -20.14 0.36 -0.20
C LYS A 143 -19.93 0.89 -1.62
N GLU A 144 -19.53 2.15 -1.78
CA GLU A 144 -19.24 2.73 -3.10
C GLU A 144 -17.98 2.12 -3.72
N PHE A 145 -16.92 1.93 -2.93
CA PHE A 145 -15.67 1.34 -3.40
C PHE A 145 -15.85 -0.14 -3.80
N LEU A 146 -16.59 -0.89 -3.00
CA LEU A 146 -16.94 -2.29 -3.28
C LEU A 146 -17.78 -2.45 -4.56
N ALA A 147 -18.61 -1.46 -4.92
CA ALA A 147 -19.41 -1.48 -6.15
C ALA A 147 -18.57 -1.28 -7.42
N LEU A 148 -17.37 -0.70 -7.30
CA LEU A 148 -16.43 -0.49 -8.40
C LEU A 148 -15.48 -1.69 -8.62
N ARG A 149 -15.54 -2.71 -7.76
CA ARG A 149 -14.68 -3.90 -7.85
C ARG A 149 -14.90 -4.62 -9.16
N ARG A 150 -13.79 -5.00 -9.80
CA ARG A 150 -13.76 -5.86 -10.98
C ARG A 150 -12.78 -7.02 -10.72
N PRO A 151 -13.13 -7.98 -9.84
CA PRO A 151 -12.19 -8.99 -9.36
C PRO A 151 -11.46 -9.70 -10.51
N GLY A 152 -10.13 -9.58 -10.52
CA GLY A 152 -9.28 -10.25 -11.52
C GLY A 152 -9.30 -9.64 -12.92
N TYR A 153 -9.90 -8.47 -13.12
CA TYR A 153 -9.96 -7.79 -14.42
C TYR A 153 -8.57 -7.62 -15.06
N TYR A 154 -7.63 -6.98 -14.35
CA TYR A 154 -6.28 -6.76 -14.87
C TYR A 154 -5.48 -8.06 -14.98
N ILE A 155 -5.71 -9.00 -14.05
CA ILE A 155 -5.07 -10.32 -14.07
C ILE A 155 -5.41 -11.04 -15.37
N SER A 156 -6.71 -11.20 -15.69
CA SER A 156 -7.16 -11.90 -16.90
C SER A 156 -6.74 -11.24 -18.20
N ARG A 157 -6.54 -9.91 -18.18
CA ARG A 157 -6.25 -9.11 -19.37
C ARG A 157 -4.77 -9.06 -19.71
N TYR A 158 -3.90 -9.05 -18.70
CA TYR A 158 -2.47 -8.80 -18.86
C TYR A 158 -1.58 -9.98 -18.46
N THR A 159 -2.15 -11.02 -17.84
CA THR A 159 -1.41 -12.20 -17.42
C THR A 159 -2.12 -13.46 -17.89
N THR A 160 -1.34 -14.46 -18.28
CA THR A 160 -1.87 -15.76 -18.75
C THR A 160 -1.58 -16.90 -17.79
N SER A 161 -0.67 -16.70 -16.84
CA SER A 161 -0.24 -17.69 -15.84
C SER A 161 0.48 -17.01 -14.67
N GLY A 162 0.82 -17.78 -13.64
CA GLY A 162 1.62 -17.33 -12.49
C GLY A 162 0.84 -16.54 -11.43
N ILE A 163 -0.45 -16.28 -11.62
CA ILE A 163 -1.32 -15.66 -10.61
C ILE A 163 -2.48 -16.60 -10.26
N THR A 164 -2.72 -16.81 -8.97
CA THR A 164 -3.89 -17.52 -8.44
C THR A 164 -4.68 -16.59 -7.55
N GLN A 165 -5.89 -16.25 -7.99
CA GLN A 165 -6.83 -15.50 -7.17
C GLN A 165 -7.60 -16.45 -6.25
N LEU A 166 -7.49 -16.19 -4.96
CA LEU A 166 -8.15 -16.88 -3.86
C LEU A 166 -9.30 -16.01 -3.36
N PHE A 167 -10.35 -16.65 -2.87
CA PHE A 167 -11.52 -15.93 -2.38
C PHE A 167 -11.85 -16.32 -0.95
N GLY A 168 -12.00 -15.33 -0.08
CA GLY A 168 -12.30 -15.54 1.34
C GLY A 168 -12.25 -14.25 2.16
N ASP A 169 -12.89 -14.29 3.33
CA ASP A 169 -12.75 -13.26 4.37
C ASP A 169 -11.39 -13.44 5.04
N SER A 170 -10.52 -12.44 5.02
CA SER A 170 -9.16 -12.56 5.55
C SER A 170 -9.12 -12.73 7.08
N LEU A 171 -10.22 -12.46 7.79
CA LEU A 171 -10.36 -12.84 9.21
C LEU A 171 -10.50 -14.36 9.42
N LYS A 172 -10.91 -15.10 8.39
CA LYS A 172 -11.25 -16.52 8.46
C LYS A 172 -10.45 -17.41 7.52
N PHE A 173 -9.77 -16.80 6.55
CA PHE A 173 -8.95 -17.51 5.57
C PHE A 173 -7.81 -18.26 6.26
N ASP A 174 -7.56 -19.50 5.84
CA ASP A 174 -6.46 -20.29 6.36
C ASP A 174 -5.16 -19.94 5.62
N PHE A 175 -4.32 -19.11 6.26
CA PHE A 175 -3.01 -18.73 5.74
C PHE A 175 -1.92 -19.77 6.01
N SER A 176 -2.21 -20.85 6.76
CA SER A 176 -1.19 -21.83 7.16
C SER A 176 -0.42 -22.48 6.00
N PRO A 177 -1.00 -22.70 4.80
CA PRO A 177 -0.23 -23.21 3.66
C PRO A 177 0.89 -22.28 3.17
N TYR A 178 0.84 -21.00 3.54
CA TYR A 178 1.77 -19.96 3.08
C TYR A 178 2.78 -19.55 4.15
N PHE A 179 2.74 -20.15 5.35
CA PHE A 179 3.64 -19.81 6.45
C PHE A 179 5.11 -20.09 6.12
N ASN A 180 5.97 -19.10 6.37
CA ASN A 180 7.41 -19.08 6.06
C ASN A 180 7.75 -19.43 4.60
N ALA A 181 6.83 -19.18 3.65
CA ALA A 181 6.97 -19.59 2.25
C ALA A 181 6.88 -18.42 1.25
N VAL A 182 6.67 -17.19 1.73
CA VAL A 182 6.41 -16.02 0.88
C VAL A 182 7.57 -15.03 0.93
N ASP A 183 8.04 -14.62 -0.24
CA ASP A 183 9.16 -13.70 -0.40
C ASP A 183 8.72 -12.24 -0.29
N LEU A 184 7.53 -11.93 -0.79
CA LEU A 184 6.91 -10.62 -0.71
C LEU A 184 5.45 -10.76 -0.29
N VAL A 185 5.06 -10.13 0.81
CA VAL A 185 3.65 -10.01 1.20
C VAL A 185 3.23 -8.55 1.02
N PHE A 186 2.15 -8.33 0.28
CA PHE A 186 1.55 -7.00 0.07
C PHE A 186 0.17 -6.96 0.74
N VAL A 187 -0.04 -5.99 1.64
CA VAL A 187 -1.29 -5.85 2.40
C VAL A 187 -1.96 -4.53 2.01
N ASP A 188 -3.10 -4.65 1.34
CA ASP A 188 -3.96 -3.56 0.84
C ASP A 188 -5.45 -3.96 1.02
N GLY A 189 -5.74 -4.44 2.23
CA GLY A 189 -7.01 -5.04 2.60
C GLY A 189 -7.98 -4.06 3.26
N ASN A 190 -8.79 -4.57 4.19
CA ASN A 190 -9.78 -3.75 4.88
C ASN A 190 -9.13 -2.92 6.00
N HIS A 191 -9.51 -1.64 6.12
CA HIS A 191 -8.92 -0.69 7.08
C HIS A 191 -9.57 -0.70 8.48
N ASN A 192 -10.47 -1.64 8.74
CA ASN A 192 -11.01 -1.85 10.07
C ASN A 192 -9.98 -2.54 10.97
N ALA A 193 -9.92 -2.14 12.24
CA ALA A 193 -8.90 -2.60 13.18
C ALA A 193 -8.73 -4.13 13.28
N PRO A 194 -9.80 -4.97 13.30
CA PRO A 194 -9.65 -6.42 13.32
C PRO A 194 -8.94 -6.98 12.07
N TYR A 195 -9.23 -6.42 10.90
CA TYR A 195 -8.62 -6.82 9.63
C TYR A 195 -7.15 -6.43 9.60
N ILE A 196 -6.82 -5.17 9.91
CA ILE A 196 -5.43 -4.69 9.99
C ILE A 196 -4.58 -5.60 10.88
N GLN A 197 -5.10 -5.95 12.07
CA GLN A 197 -4.43 -6.83 13.02
C GLN A 197 -4.22 -8.25 12.48
N SER A 198 -5.30 -8.88 11.99
CA SER A 198 -5.27 -10.24 11.45
C SER A 198 -4.36 -10.35 10.23
N ASP A 199 -4.54 -9.47 9.26
CA ASP A 199 -3.81 -9.47 8.00
C ASP A 199 -2.31 -9.26 8.25
N THR A 200 -1.97 -8.30 9.12
CA THR A 200 -0.57 -8.07 9.50
C THR A 200 0.04 -9.27 10.25
N ALA A 201 -0.70 -9.87 11.19
CA ALA A 201 -0.20 -11.02 11.94
C ALA A 201 0.03 -12.23 11.03
N ASN A 202 -0.86 -12.49 10.08
CA ASN A 202 -0.68 -13.56 9.11
C ASN A 202 0.42 -13.25 8.10
N ALA A 203 0.53 -12.01 7.63
CA ALA A 203 1.62 -11.56 6.76
C ALA A 203 3.00 -11.80 7.39
N LEU A 204 3.17 -11.48 8.67
CA LEU A 204 4.42 -11.72 9.40
C LEU A 204 4.75 -13.23 9.52
N LYS A 205 3.74 -14.11 9.62
CA LYS A 205 3.91 -15.57 9.64
C LYS A 205 4.21 -16.15 8.26
N MET A 206 3.64 -15.59 7.20
CA MET A 206 3.89 -15.99 5.80
C MET A 206 5.31 -15.67 5.36
N LEU A 207 5.84 -14.55 5.82
CA LEU A 207 7.10 -14.00 5.34
C LEU A 207 8.29 -14.90 5.68
N LYS A 208 9.05 -15.32 4.66
CA LYS A 208 10.33 -16.03 4.85
C LYS A 208 11.45 -15.09 5.34
N ALA A 209 12.57 -15.66 5.79
CA ALA A 209 13.78 -14.90 6.07
C ALA A 209 14.29 -14.20 4.78
N GLY A 210 14.71 -12.95 4.89
CA GLY A 210 15.05 -12.10 3.74
C GLY A 210 13.84 -11.55 2.96
N GLY A 211 12.61 -11.82 3.41
CA GLY A 211 11.40 -11.39 2.72
C GLY A 211 10.99 -9.94 3.01
N PHE A 212 10.19 -9.36 2.11
CA PHE A 212 9.61 -8.02 2.25
C PHE A 212 8.11 -8.07 2.59
N LEU A 213 7.69 -7.36 3.62
CA LEU A 213 6.29 -7.09 3.90
C LEU A 213 6.01 -5.61 3.64
N ILE A 214 5.06 -5.35 2.75
CA ILE A 214 4.68 -4.01 2.32
C ILE A 214 3.20 -3.80 2.66
N TRP A 215 2.90 -2.71 3.35
CA TRP A 215 1.53 -2.27 3.61
C TRP A 215 1.22 -1.03 2.75
N HIS A 216 0.01 -0.97 2.24
CA HIS A 216 -0.57 0.25 1.66
C HIS A 216 -1.25 1.10 2.75
N ASP A 217 -1.77 2.27 2.37
CA ASP A 217 -2.52 3.21 3.22
C ASP A 217 -1.87 3.69 4.54
N TYR A 218 -0.54 3.59 4.63
CA TYR A 218 0.22 4.31 5.64
C TYR A 218 0.41 5.78 5.23
N PHE A 219 -0.58 6.61 5.54
CA PHE A 219 -0.52 8.05 5.24
C PHE A 219 0.38 8.85 6.18
N GLY A 220 0.83 8.29 7.31
CA GLY A 220 1.68 8.97 8.29
C GLY A 220 0.98 10.12 9.01
N ILE A 221 -0.36 10.07 9.05
CA ILE A 221 -1.22 11.01 9.74
C ILE A 221 -1.79 10.27 10.98
N PRO A 222 -1.47 10.69 12.22
CA PRO A 222 -2.04 10.09 13.42
C PRO A 222 -3.56 10.21 13.44
N GLY A 223 -4.23 9.18 13.94
CA GLY A 223 -5.68 9.02 13.93
C GLY A 223 -6.20 8.18 12.75
N GLU A 224 -5.37 7.91 11.74
CA GLU A 224 -5.71 6.97 10.68
C GLU A 224 -5.43 5.52 11.13
N PRO A 225 -6.38 4.57 10.98
CA PRO A 225 -6.27 3.23 11.56
C PRO A 225 -4.97 2.48 11.22
N VAL A 226 -4.59 2.46 9.93
CA VAL A 226 -3.35 1.81 9.46
C VAL A 226 -2.11 2.55 9.99
N THR A 227 -2.15 3.88 10.03
CA THR A 227 -1.02 4.68 10.54
C THR A 227 -0.77 4.40 12.01
N ASP A 228 -1.82 4.45 12.84
CA ASP A 228 -1.68 4.26 14.29
C ASP A 228 -1.25 2.83 14.62
N TYR A 229 -1.79 1.84 13.92
CA TYR A 229 -1.39 0.44 14.10
C TYR A 229 0.08 0.20 13.73
N LEU A 230 0.53 0.65 12.56
CA LEU A 230 1.93 0.44 12.14
C LEU A 230 2.92 1.25 12.99
N ASN A 231 2.53 2.43 13.48
CA ASN A 231 3.35 3.17 14.45
C ASN A 231 3.55 2.37 15.74
N HIS A 232 2.50 1.74 16.27
CA HIS A 232 2.62 0.88 17.44
C HIS A 232 3.49 -0.36 17.14
N LEU A 233 3.22 -1.05 16.03
CA LEU A 233 3.96 -2.23 15.60
C LEU A 233 5.46 -1.96 15.40
N SER A 234 5.82 -0.73 15.02
CA SER A 234 7.21 -0.32 14.81
C SER A 234 8.09 -0.37 16.06
N GLY A 235 7.49 -0.47 17.25
CA GLY A 235 8.23 -0.72 18.49
C GLY A 235 8.89 -2.11 18.55
N SER A 236 8.36 -3.08 17.79
CA SER A 236 8.85 -4.45 17.73
C SER A 236 9.50 -4.80 16.39
N PHE A 237 9.13 -4.10 15.32
CA PHE A 237 9.62 -4.36 13.96
C PHE A 237 10.17 -3.06 13.35
N PRO A 238 11.35 -3.07 12.70
CA PRO A 238 11.92 -1.88 12.06
C PRO A 238 11.17 -1.54 10.76
N ILE A 239 9.97 -0.96 10.88
CA ILE A 239 9.13 -0.55 9.75
C ILE A 239 9.54 0.85 9.28
N GLN A 240 9.55 1.07 7.97
CA GLN A 240 9.90 2.34 7.35
C GLN A 240 8.87 2.73 6.30
N ARG A 241 8.63 4.02 6.10
CA ARG A 241 7.78 4.52 5.02
C ARG A 241 8.62 4.90 3.80
N ILE A 242 8.17 4.52 2.61
CA ILE A 242 8.75 4.99 1.37
C ILE A 242 8.31 6.45 1.11
N LYS A 243 9.27 7.32 0.82
CA LYS A 243 9.04 8.74 0.57
C LYS A 243 8.12 8.93 -0.63
N ASN A 244 7.15 9.85 -0.48
CA ASN A 244 6.16 10.23 -1.49
C ASN A 244 5.18 9.12 -1.90
N THR A 245 4.94 8.14 -1.03
CA THR A 245 3.91 7.10 -1.18
C THR A 245 3.18 6.88 0.15
N CYS A 246 2.11 6.09 0.17
CA CYS A 246 1.53 5.53 1.41
C CYS A 246 2.06 4.12 1.72
N LEU A 247 3.15 3.70 1.07
CA LEU A 247 3.74 2.38 1.31
C LEU A 247 4.65 2.38 2.55
N ALA A 248 4.34 1.50 3.50
CA ALA A 248 5.22 1.12 4.60
C ALA A 248 5.86 -0.25 4.32
N VAL A 249 7.09 -0.44 4.77
CA VAL A 249 7.89 -1.64 4.48
C VAL A 249 8.57 -2.14 5.74
N TYR A 250 8.53 -3.45 5.91
CA TYR A 250 9.37 -4.22 6.81
C TYR A 250 10.17 -5.23 5.99
N HIS A 251 11.49 -5.27 6.20
CA HIS A 251 12.37 -6.29 5.63
C HIS A 251 12.76 -7.25 6.76
N LYS A 252 12.40 -8.53 6.63
CA LYS A 252 12.76 -9.56 7.61
C LYS A 252 14.20 -9.99 7.38
N ASN A 253 15.04 -9.86 8.40
CA ASN A 253 16.44 -10.24 8.30
C ASN A 253 16.61 -11.71 7.89
N GLU A 254 17.68 -12.00 7.15
CA GLU A 254 18.21 -13.34 6.99
C GLU A 254 18.73 -13.79 8.37
N GLN A 255 18.08 -14.76 9.00
CA GLN A 255 18.61 -15.44 10.19
C GLN A 255 19.44 -16.64 9.77
#